data_AF-A0A496P6F1-F1
#
_entry.id   AF-A0A496P6F1-F1
#
_cell.length_a   1.000
_cell.length_b   1.000
_cell.length_c   1.000
_cell.angle_alpha   90.00
_cell.angle_beta   90.00
_cell.angle_gamma   90.00
#
_symmetry.space_group_name_H-M   'P 1'
#
loop_
_entity.id
_entity.type
_entity.pdbx_description
1 polymer ?
#
loop_
_entity_poly.entity_id
_entity_poly.type
_entity_poly.pdbx_seq_one_letter_code
_entity_poly.pdbx_strand_id
1 'polypeptide(L)'
;MTAEQKAATAATSSTAAKSTPEQGTEWIICRVCGYIEDAKYRDQPCPTCGFPPTVWMDYKPRRINPKREKLLDLHLHPIAVHFPIAATAASFLVPVIALLIPSIANVLFPAITLVVMILPLLVIIGGISGYIGSKLRYKKGTSKIPKAKIYLTVIYFILSCAQAYIAIANGVNADNAWIMIILGIVASIFAAKLGKMGSYLFAGRFGPYTAG
;
A
#
# COMPACT_ATOMS: atom_id res chain seq x y z
N MET A 1 -21.60 -21.62 -26.24
CA MET A 1 -20.94 -21.08 -25.03
C MET A 1 -21.28 -21.98 -23.86
N THR A 2 -20.29 -22.48 -23.13
CA THR A 2 -20.46 -23.39 -21.99
C THR A 2 -20.98 -22.65 -20.75
N ALA A 3 -21.52 -23.37 -19.76
CA ALA A 3 -22.05 -22.79 -18.52
C ALA A 3 -21.02 -21.91 -17.77
N GLU A 4 -19.74 -22.25 -17.87
CA GLU A 4 -18.62 -21.45 -17.33
C GLU A 4 -18.41 -20.13 -18.07
N GLN A 5 -18.67 -20.08 -19.39
CA GLN A 5 -18.58 -18.84 -20.17
C GLN A 5 -19.74 -17.88 -19.88
N LYS A 6 -20.92 -18.40 -19.49
CA LYS A 6 -22.02 -17.56 -18.99
C LYS A 6 -21.70 -16.96 -17.60
N ALA A 7 -21.01 -17.69 -16.74
CA ALA A 7 -20.57 -17.18 -15.43
C ALA A 7 -19.51 -16.07 -15.56
N ALA A 8 -18.58 -16.19 -16.52
CA ALA A 8 -17.55 -15.19 -16.76
C ALA A 8 -18.11 -13.87 -17.34
N THR A 9 -19.18 -13.94 -18.13
CA THR A 9 -19.78 -12.73 -18.75
C THR A 9 -20.69 -11.97 -17.78
N ALA A 10 -21.31 -12.66 -16.82
CA ALA A 10 -22.09 -12.06 -15.73
C ALA A 10 -21.23 -11.26 -14.74
N ALA A 11 -19.93 -11.56 -14.61
CA ALA A 11 -18.99 -10.82 -13.77
C ALA A 11 -18.55 -9.46 -14.37
N THR A 12 -18.80 -9.22 -15.66
CA THR A 12 -18.33 -8.02 -16.38
C THR A 12 -19.42 -7.02 -16.76
N SER A 13 -20.70 -7.36 -16.62
CA SER A 13 -21.78 -6.38 -16.83
C SER A 13 -22.05 -5.60 -15.55
N SER A 14 -21.36 -4.48 -15.42
CA SER A 14 -21.73 -3.30 -14.62
C SER A 14 -23.23 -3.01 -14.80
N THR A 15 -24.05 -3.59 -13.93
CA THR A 15 -25.45 -3.23 -13.79
C THR A 15 -25.55 -2.55 -12.45
N ALA A 16 -25.88 -1.26 -12.49
CA ALA A 16 -26.13 -0.41 -11.33
C ALA A 16 -26.95 -1.20 -10.29
N ALA A 17 -26.32 -1.48 -9.14
CA ALA A 17 -26.98 -2.12 -8.03
C ALA A 17 -28.11 -1.19 -7.57
N LYS A 18 -29.34 -1.56 -7.91
CA LYS A 18 -30.56 -1.02 -7.30
C LYS A 18 -30.43 -1.24 -5.79
N SER A 19 -30.45 -0.14 -5.04
CA SER A 19 -30.51 -0.15 -3.58
C SER A 19 -31.79 -0.86 -3.13
N THR A 20 -31.65 -2.07 -2.59
CA THR A 20 -32.72 -2.72 -1.84
C THR A 20 -32.68 -2.17 -0.41
N PRO A 21 -33.79 -1.62 0.12
CA PRO A 21 -33.83 -1.06 1.46
C PRO A 21 -34.26 -2.14 2.45
N GLU A 22 -33.32 -2.78 3.15
CA GLU A 22 -33.49 -3.40 4.48
C GLU A 22 -32.27 -4.28 4.78
N GLN A 23 -31.28 -3.66 5.44
CA GLN A 23 -30.25 -4.24 6.31
C GLN A 23 -29.21 -3.13 6.50
N GLY A 24 -29.48 -2.24 7.46
CA GLY A 24 -28.55 -1.19 7.84
C GLY A 24 -27.27 -1.85 8.35
N THR A 25 -26.26 -1.98 7.48
CA THR A 25 -24.88 -2.04 7.97
C THR A 25 -24.63 -0.68 8.61
N GLU A 26 -24.83 -0.58 9.92
CA GLU A 26 -24.52 0.65 10.64
C GLU A 26 -23.01 0.85 10.51
N TRP A 27 -22.61 1.75 9.62
CA TRP A 27 -21.25 2.22 9.54
C TRP A 27 -21.07 3.32 10.58
N ILE A 28 -19.92 3.35 11.23
CA ILE A 28 -19.53 4.43 12.15
C ILE A 28 -18.37 5.21 11.56
N ILE A 29 -18.30 6.50 11.86
CA ILE A 29 -17.23 7.38 11.43
C ILE A 29 -16.57 8.06 12.63
N CYS A 30 -15.25 8.08 12.65
CA CYS A 30 -14.49 8.82 13.63
C CYS A 30 -14.56 10.32 13.31
N ARG A 31 -15.19 11.12 14.19
CA ARG A 31 -15.35 12.58 13.98
C ARG A 31 -14.02 13.35 13.91
N VAL A 32 -12.94 12.77 14.43
CA VAL A 32 -11.61 13.40 14.50
C VAL A 32 -10.80 13.17 13.22
N CYS A 33 -10.71 11.92 12.75
CA CYS A 33 -9.87 11.56 11.61
C CYS A 33 -10.63 11.21 10.33
N GLY A 34 -11.93 10.93 10.41
CA GLY A 34 -12.77 10.55 9.26
C GLY A 34 -12.68 9.08 8.87
N TYR A 35 -12.03 8.23 9.67
CA TYR A 35 -12.01 6.78 9.46
C TYR A 35 -13.41 6.18 9.62
N ILE A 36 -13.78 5.28 8.71
CA ILE A 36 -15.07 4.58 8.69
C ILE A 36 -14.84 3.11 9.03
N GLU A 37 -15.74 2.55 9.83
CA GLU A 37 -15.65 1.20 10.36
C GLU A 37 -17.05 0.59 10.55
N ASP A 38 -17.14 -0.74 10.68
CA ASP A 38 -18.36 -1.44 11.10
C ASP A 38 -18.78 -1.01 12.52
N ALA A 39 -20.09 -0.79 12.77
CA ALA A 39 -20.60 -0.40 14.09
C ALA A 39 -20.28 -1.39 15.21
N LYS A 40 -19.99 -2.67 14.90
CA LYS A 40 -19.57 -3.67 15.89
C LYS A 40 -18.28 -3.28 16.65
N TYR A 41 -17.49 -2.34 16.10
CA TYR A 41 -16.26 -1.85 16.72
C TYR A 41 -16.45 -0.50 17.44
N ARG A 42 -17.69 -0.05 17.69
CA ARG A 42 -17.98 1.23 18.36
C ARG A 42 -17.36 1.33 19.75
N ASP A 43 -17.20 0.23 20.47
CA ASP A 43 -16.61 0.24 21.81
C ASP A 43 -15.07 0.21 21.81
N GLN A 44 -14.44 0.17 20.63
CA GLN A 44 -12.99 0.14 20.49
C GLN A 44 -12.41 1.52 20.16
N PRO A 45 -11.17 1.83 20.58
CA PRO A 45 -10.47 3.02 20.14
C PRO A 45 -10.35 3.06 18.62
N CYS A 46 -10.39 4.26 18.04
CA CYS A 46 -10.21 4.39 16.59
C CYS A 46 -8.84 3.85 16.16
N PRO A 47 -8.74 2.85 15.27
CA PRO A 47 -7.47 2.22 14.91
C PRO A 47 -6.53 3.20 14.18
N THR A 48 -7.09 4.18 13.46
CA THR A 48 -6.31 5.12 12.65
C THR A 48 -5.67 6.25 13.46
N CYS A 49 -6.41 6.85 14.40
CA CYS A 49 -5.93 8.00 15.18
C CYS A 49 -5.69 7.70 16.66
N GLY A 50 -6.19 6.59 17.20
CA GLY A 50 -6.02 6.17 18.59
C GLY A 50 -6.91 6.88 19.60
N PHE A 51 -7.92 7.65 19.15
CA PHE A 51 -8.86 8.32 20.05
C PHE A 51 -9.85 7.31 20.70
N PRO A 52 -10.38 7.61 21.89
CA PRO A 52 -11.29 6.73 22.63
C PRO A 52 -12.63 6.51 21.90
N PRO A 53 -13.40 5.47 22.26
CA PRO A 53 -14.70 5.11 21.65
C PRO A 53 -15.72 6.27 21.53
N THR A 54 -15.62 7.26 22.41
CA THR A 54 -16.53 8.43 22.43
C THR A 54 -16.48 9.31 21.18
N VAL A 55 -15.54 9.08 20.26
CA VAL A 55 -15.40 9.83 18.99
C VAL A 55 -16.21 9.27 17.83
N TRP A 56 -16.81 8.09 17.97
CA TRP A 56 -17.62 7.48 16.93
C TRP A 56 -18.95 8.20 16.78
N MET A 57 -19.40 8.34 15.53
CA MET A 57 -20.71 8.87 15.15
C MET A 57 -21.28 7.99 14.05
N ASP A 58 -22.59 7.98 13.89
CA ASP A 58 -23.24 7.23 12.81
C ASP A 58 -22.83 7.82 11.46
N TYR A 59 -22.38 6.95 10.55
CA TYR A 59 -21.99 7.36 9.23
C TYR A 59 -23.23 7.48 8.32
N LYS A 60 -23.47 8.68 7.82
CA LYS A 60 -24.47 8.95 6.78
C LYS A 60 -23.74 9.18 5.44
N PRO A 61 -23.87 8.26 4.46
CA PRO A 61 -23.23 8.43 3.15
C PRO A 61 -23.65 9.74 2.49
N ARG A 62 -22.69 10.52 1.98
CA ARG A 62 -22.94 11.74 1.18
C ARG A 62 -22.39 11.55 -0.23
N ARG A 63 -22.96 12.30 -1.19
CA ARG A 63 -22.43 12.34 -2.57
C ARG A 63 -21.00 12.91 -2.58
N ILE A 64 -20.13 12.23 -3.31
CA ILE A 64 -18.72 12.59 -3.50
C ILE A 64 -18.61 13.50 -4.73
N ASN A 65 -17.66 14.44 -4.72
CA ASN A 65 -17.32 15.16 -5.95
C ASN A 65 -16.75 14.16 -6.99
N PRO A 66 -17.23 14.15 -8.25
CA PRO A 66 -16.80 13.20 -9.28
C PRO A 66 -15.29 13.21 -9.55
N LYS A 67 -14.61 14.35 -9.40
CA LYS A 67 -13.13 14.42 -9.53
C LYS A 67 -12.42 13.63 -8.41
N ARG A 68 -12.96 13.71 -7.18
CA ARG A 68 -12.42 13.04 -6.00
C ARG A 68 -12.72 11.55 -6.04
N GLU A 69 -13.92 11.18 -6.48
CA GLU A 69 -14.33 9.80 -6.75
C GLU A 69 -13.39 9.16 -7.76
N LYS A 70 -13.17 9.80 -8.92
CA LYS A 70 -12.23 9.30 -9.93
C LYS A 70 -10.81 9.08 -9.39
N LEU A 71 -10.33 9.93 -8.47
CA LEU A 71 -8.99 9.78 -7.86
C LEU A 71 -8.96 8.68 -6.77
N LEU A 72 -10.08 8.41 -6.10
CA LEU A 72 -10.24 7.31 -5.16
C LEU A 72 -10.37 5.95 -5.88
N ASP A 73 -11.07 5.94 -7.01
CA ASP A 73 -11.23 4.80 -7.92
C ASP A 73 -9.97 4.50 -8.72
N LEU A 74 -9.11 5.52 -8.86
CA LEU A 74 -7.80 5.36 -9.48
C LEU A 74 -6.91 4.53 -8.54
N HIS A 75 -6.86 3.23 -8.83
CA HIS A 75 -6.00 2.22 -8.19
C HIS A 75 -4.48 2.43 -8.43
N LEU A 76 -4.05 3.67 -8.63
CA LEU A 76 -2.63 4.04 -8.61
C LEU A 76 -1.99 3.67 -7.27
N HIS A 77 -2.73 3.67 -6.16
CA HIS A 77 -2.16 3.37 -4.85
C HIS A 77 -1.72 1.90 -4.71
N PRO A 78 -2.50 0.87 -5.12
CA PRO A 78 -1.96 -0.49 -5.28
C PRO A 78 -0.78 -0.52 -6.25
N ILE A 79 -0.92 0.01 -7.47
CA ILE A 79 0.12 -0.13 -8.49
C ILE A 79 1.46 0.49 -8.03
N ALA A 80 1.44 1.73 -7.55
CA ALA A 80 2.64 2.47 -7.16
C ALA A 80 3.32 1.94 -5.89
N VAL A 81 2.61 1.26 -4.99
CA VAL A 81 3.23 0.66 -3.79
C VAL A 81 3.71 -0.77 -4.02
N HIS A 82 3.15 -1.50 -4.98
CA HIS A 82 3.58 -2.87 -5.26
C HIS A 82 4.89 -2.93 -6.04
N PHE A 83 5.20 -1.94 -6.88
CA PHE A 83 6.48 -1.84 -7.58
C PHE A 83 7.71 -1.83 -6.64
N PRO A 84 7.82 -0.90 -5.66
CA PRO A 84 8.94 -0.93 -4.73
C PRO A 84 8.95 -2.20 -3.88
N ILE A 85 7.78 -2.72 -3.45
CA ILE A 85 7.70 -3.99 -2.68
C ILE A 85 8.29 -5.15 -3.48
N ALA A 86 7.90 -5.32 -4.74
CA ALA A 86 8.39 -6.39 -5.61
C ALA A 86 9.89 -6.25 -5.90
N ALA A 87 10.34 -5.03 -6.22
CA ALA A 87 11.75 -4.74 -6.44
C ALA A 87 12.61 -5.02 -5.19
N THR A 88 12.12 -4.67 -3.99
CA THR A 88 12.80 -4.99 -2.74
C THR A 88 12.81 -6.50 -2.46
N ALA A 89 11.72 -7.22 -2.72
CA ALA A 89 11.73 -8.68 -2.58
C ALA A 89 12.76 -9.32 -3.53
N ALA A 90 12.81 -8.85 -4.78
CA ALA A 90 13.81 -9.29 -5.74
C ALA A 90 15.24 -8.98 -5.27
N SER A 91 15.45 -7.86 -4.55
CA SER A 91 16.78 -7.43 -4.10
C SER A 91 17.49 -8.37 -3.14
N PHE A 92 16.77 -9.28 -2.47
CA PHE A 92 17.39 -10.36 -1.69
C PHE A 92 17.21 -11.74 -2.33
N LEU A 93 16.08 -12.02 -2.98
CA LEU A 93 15.83 -13.32 -3.59
C LEU A 93 16.72 -13.59 -4.80
N VAL A 94 16.91 -12.60 -5.69
CA VAL A 94 17.68 -12.78 -6.91
C VAL A 94 19.16 -13.03 -6.61
N PRO A 95 19.83 -12.29 -5.71
CA PRO A 95 21.20 -12.63 -5.30
C PRO A 95 21.31 -14.02 -4.65
N VAL A 96 20.35 -14.46 -3.84
CA VAL A 96 20.33 -15.83 -3.29
C VAL A 96 20.31 -16.86 -4.42
N ILE A 97 19.42 -16.70 -5.40
CA ILE A 97 19.34 -17.62 -6.55
C ILE A 97 20.63 -17.59 -7.37
N ALA A 98 21.22 -16.41 -7.59
CA ALA A 98 22.49 -16.27 -8.31
C ALA A 98 23.66 -16.98 -7.60
N LEU A 99 23.70 -16.97 -6.27
CA LEU A 99 24.69 -17.72 -5.50
C LEU A 99 24.47 -19.23 -5.53
N LEU A 100 23.21 -19.69 -5.54
CA LEU A 100 22.86 -21.10 -5.58
C LEU A 100 23.01 -21.74 -6.97
N ILE A 101 22.87 -20.94 -8.03
CA ILE A 101 22.90 -21.40 -9.43
C ILE A 101 23.93 -20.55 -10.22
N PRO A 102 25.23 -20.88 -10.11
CA PRO A 102 26.29 -20.08 -10.74
C PRO A 102 26.17 -19.96 -12.27
N SER A 103 25.54 -20.93 -12.93
CA SER A 103 25.38 -20.96 -14.39
C SER A 103 24.53 -19.82 -14.96
N ILE A 104 23.67 -19.20 -14.14
CA ILE A 104 22.81 -18.06 -14.54
C ILE A 104 23.18 -16.75 -13.83
N ALA A 105 24.22 -16.77 -12.98
CA ALA A 105 24.61 -15.64 -12.16
C ALA A 105 25.02 -14.41 -12.99
N ASN A 106 25.66 -14.64 -14.14
CA ASN A 106 26.05 -13.60 -15.09
C ASN A 106 24.86 -12.83 -15.70
N VAL A 107 23.64 -13.38 -15.64
CA VAL A 107 22.40 -12.70 -16.07
C VAL A 107 21.69 -12.08 -14.86
N LEU A 108 21.61 -12.83 -13.75
CA LEU A 108 20.86 -12.40 -12.56
C LEU A 108 21.47 -11.18 -11.87
N PHE A 109 22.80 -11.13 -11.75
CA PHE A 109 23.50 -10.05 -11.07
C PHE A 109 23.34 -8.69 -11.79
N PRO A 110 23.56 -8.58 -13.12
CA PRO A 110 23.25 -7.35 -13.86
C PRO A 110 21.75 -6.99 -13.82
N ALA A 111 20.86 -7.98 -13.93
CA ALA A 111 19.42 -7.73 -13.89
C ALA A 111 18.98 -7.10 -12.55
N ILE A 112 19.46 -7.65 -11.42
CA ILE A 112 19.11 -7.08 -10.12
C ILE A 112 19.81 -5.74 -9.85
N THR A 113 21.00 -5.53 -10.41
CA THR A 113 21.70 -4.24 -10.36
C THR A 113 20.79 -3.13 -10.91
N LEU A 114 20.24 -3.32 -12.11
CA LEU A 114 19.34 -2.34 -12.72
C LEU A 114 18.10 -2.06 -11.87
N VAL A 115 17.46 -3.12 -11.35
CA VAL A 115 16.26 -3.00 -10.51
C VAL A 115 16.55 -2.21 -9.24
N VAL A 116 17.67 -2.47 -8.58
CA VAL A 116 18.04 -1.81 -7.33
C VAL A 116 18.48 -0.37 -7.56
N MET A 117 19.11 -0.05 -8.70
CA MET A 117 19.44 1.33 -9.08
C MET A 117 18.21 2.23 -9.14
N ILE A 118 17.08 1.72 -9.63
CA ILE A 118 15.83 2.49 -9.74
C ILE A 118 14.95 2.40 -8.49
N LEU A 119 15.28 1.53 -7.53
CA LEU A 119 14.46 1.29 -6.33
C LEU A 119 14.17 2.57 -5.53
N PRO A 120 15.13 3.49 -5.27
CA PRO A 120 14.84 4.74 -4.55
C PRO A 120 13.76 5.58 -5.21
N LEU A 121 13.76 5.65 -6.55
CA LEU A 121 12.74 6.36 -7.31
C LEU A 121 11.36 5.69 -7.14
N LEU A 122 11.31 4.36 -7.20
CA LEU A 122 10.07 3.60 -6.95
C LEU A 122 9.53 3.83 -5.54
N VAL A 123 10.41 3.90 -4.54
CA VAL A 123 10.03 4.19 -3.14
C VAL A 123 9.46 5.60 -3.00
N ILE A 124 10.04 6.61 -3.68
CA ILE A 124 9.51 7.97 -3.70
C ILE A 124 8.11 8.01 -4.32
N ILE A 125 7.92 7.39 -5.49
CA ILE A 125 6.62 7.34 -6.18
C ILE A 125 5.57 6.64 -5.30
N GLY A 126 5.93 5.50 -4.71
CA GLY A 126 5.09 4.76 -3.77
C GLY A 126 4.72 5.60 -2.55
N GLY A 127 5.69 6.30 -1.97
CA GLY A 127 5.51 7.20 -0.82
C GLY A 127 4.57 8.37 -1.11
N ILE A 128 4.76 9.06 -2.24
CA ILE A 128 3.89 10.17 -2.68
C ILE A 128 2.47 9.65 -2.91
N SER A 129 2.31 8.52 -3.60
CA SER A 129 0.99 7.92 -3.84
C SER A 129 0.28 7.60 -2.52
N GLY A 130 1.00 7.04 -1.53
CA GLY A 130 0.46 6.72 -0.21
C GLY A 130 0.09 7.95 0.60
N TYR A 131 0.87 9.03 0.49
CA TYR A 131 0.56 10.30 1.13
C TYR A 131 -0.71 10.93 0.55
N ILE A 132 -0.84 11.01 -0.78
CA ILE A 132 -2.04 11.51 -1.46
C ILE A 132 -3.25 10.67 -1.06
N GLY A 133 -3.12 9.33 -1.08
CA GLY A 133 -4.18 8.42 -0.65
C GLY A 133 -4.64 8.67 0.79
N SER A 134 -3.71 8.96 1.71
CA SER A 134 -4.04 9.28 3.10
C SER A 134 -4.81 10.59 3.25
N LYS A 135 -4.45 11.63 2.48
CA LYS A 135 -5.09 12.95 2.51
C LYS A 135 -6.49 12.92 1.90
N LEU A 136 -6.72 12.04 0.92
CA LEU A 136 -8.05 11.85 0.32
C LEU A 136 -9.03 11.10 1.22
N ARG A 137 -8.52 10.21 2.10
CA ARG A 137 -9.34 9.36 2.98
C ARG A 137 -9.57 9.97 4.37
N TYR A 138 -8.61 10.73 4.88
CA TYR A 138 -8.65 11.24 6.26
C TYR A 138 -8.71 12.76 6.35
N LYS A 139 -9.43 13.27 7.36
CA LYS A 139 -9.47 14.71 7.70
C LYS A 139 -8.08 15.26 8.04
N LYS A 140 -7.25 14.43 8.68
CA LYS A 140 -5.86 14.74 9.04
C LYS A 140 -4.91 13.70 8.47
N GLY A 141 -4.14 14.08 7.44
CA GLY A 141 -3.01 13.30 6.91
C GLY A 141 -1.84 13.13 7.90
N THR A 142 -1.97 13.68 9.10
CA THR A 142 -0.99 13.63 10.19
C THR A 142 -1.54 12.88 11.42
N SER A 143 -2.58 12.06 11.25
CA SER A 143 -3.03 11.13 12.29
C SER A 143 -2.00 10.02 12.55
N LYS A 144 -2.17 9.24 13.63
CA LYS A 144 -1.19 8.26 14.13
C LYS A 144 -0.68 7.31 13.03
N ILE A 145 -1.57 6.66 12.28
CA ILE A 145 -1.17 5.73 11.21
C ILE A 145 -0.48 6.45 10.03
N PRO A 146 -1.04 7.52 9.41
CA PRO A 146 -0.36 8.25 8.35
C PRO A 146 1.03 8.78 8.73
N LYS A 147 1.22 9.30 9.96
CA LYS A 147 2.54 9.73 10.46
C LYS A 147 3.53 8.55 10.52
N ALA A 148 3.10 7.42 11.07
CA ALA A 148 3.94 6.23 11.15
C ALA A 148 4.33 5.71 9.75
N LYS A 149 3.43 5.81 8.75
CA LYS A 149 3.76 5.49 7.36
C LYS A 149 4.85 6.39 6.78
N ILE A 150 4.79 7.70 7.04
CA ILE A 150 5.84 8.62 6.58
C ILE A 150 7.19 8.21 7.17
N TYR A 151 7.26 7.94 8.48
CA TYR A 151 8.51 7.53 9.13
C TYR A 151 9.06 6.21 8.57
N LEU A 152 8.20 5.20 8.40
CA LEU A 152 8.61 3.91 7.81
C LEU A 152 9.05 4.06 6.35
N THR A 153 8.40 4.92 5.57
CA THR A 153 8.83 5.24 4.19
C THR A 153 10.19 5.93 4.16
N VAL A 154 10.49 6.83 5.10
CA VAL A 154 11.81 7.48 5.19
C VAL A 154 12.91 6.46 5.48
N ILE A 155 12.70 5.54 6.44
CA ILE A 155 13.66 4.47 6.72
C ILE A 155 13.83 3.57 5.49
N TYR A 156 12.72 3.18 4.86
CA TYR A 156 12.75 2.35 3.66
C TYR A 156 13.48 3.04 2.49
N PHE A 157 13.33 4.35 2.36
CA PHE A 157 14.05 5.14 1.37
C PHE A 157 15.56 5.14 1.65
N ILE A 158 15.99 5.34 2.89
CA ILE A 158 17.42 5.26 3.27
C ILE A 158 18.01 3.89 2.91
N LEU A 159 17.30 2.80 3.22
CA LEU A 159 17.71 1.45 2.85
C LEU A 159 17.82 1.28 1.34
N SER A 160 16.83 1.77 0.58
CA SER A 160 16.88 1.73 -0.88
C SER A 160 18.06 2.51 -1.46
N CYS A 161 18.41 3.66 -0.87
CA CYS A 161 19.56 4.46 -1.28
C CYS A 161 20.88 3.74 -0.98
N ALA A 162 20.99 3.05 0.16
CA ALA A 162 22.17 2.23 0.46
C ALA A 162 22.35 1.09 -0.56
N GLN A 163 21.25 0.40 -0.91
CA GLN A 163 21.29 -0.64 -1.94
C GLN A 163 21.65 -0.07 -3.32
N ALA A 164 21.06 1.07 -3.71
CA ALA A 164 21.36 1.73 -4.97
C ALA A 164 22.81 2.21 -5.04
N TYR A 165 23.38 2.71 -3.93
CA TYR A 165 24.79 3.10 -3.87
C TYR A 165 25.73 1.93 -4.18
N ILE A 166 25.50 0.76 -3.57
CA ILE A 166 26.28 -0.45 -3.84
C ILE A 166 26.15 -0.85 -5.32
N ALA A 167 24.92 -0.84 -5.85
CA ALA A 167 24.64 -1.20 -7.23
C ALA A 167 25.31 -0.25 -8.23
N ILE A 168 25.35 1.05 -7.97
CA ILE A 168 25.98 2.05 -8.85
C ILE A 168 27.51 1.97 -8.76
N ALA A 169 28.06 1.82 -7.55
CA ALA A 169 29.51 1.85 -7.36
C ALA A 169 30.20 0.58 -7.86
N ASN A 170 29.60 -0.59 -7.62
CA ASN A 170 30.27 -1.88 -7.81
C ASN A 170 29.50 -2.85 -8.72
N GLY A 171 28.25 -2.53 -9.07
CA GLY A 171 27.28 -3.55 -9.50
C GLY A 171 26.94 -4.52 -8.38
N VAL A 172 25.84 -5.25 -8.49
CA VAL A 172 25.60 -6.41 -7.62
C VAL A 172 26.37 -7.59 -8.18
N ASN A 173 27.16 -8.27 -7.35
CA ASN A 173 28.02 -9.38 -7.74
C ASN A 173 28.21 -10.36 -6.57
N ALA A 174 29.00 -11.42 -6.75
CA ALA A 174 29.20 -12.44 -5.71
C ALA A 174 29.84 -11.87 -4.42
N ASP A 175 30.75 -10.91 -4.55
CA ASP A 175 31.51 -10.35 -3.43
C ASP A 175 30.63 -9.52 -2.49
N ASN A 176 29.64 -8.80 -3.04
CA ASN A 176 28.73 -7.97 -2.27
C ASN A 176 27.31 -8.55 -2.11
N ALA A 177 27.05 -9.75 -2.66
CA ALA A 177 25.74 -10.39 -2.62
C ALA A 177 25.18 -10.52 -1.20
N TRP A 178 26.01 -10.91 -0.23
CA TRP A 178 25.57 -11.05 1.17
C TRP A 178 25.09 -9.75 1.79
N ILE A 179 25.78 -8.63 1.52
CA ILE A 179 25.38 -7.30 1.98
C ILE A 179 24.02 -6.93 1.37
N MET A 180 23.86 -7.18 0.06
CA MET A 180 22.62 -6.93 -0.66
C MET A 180 21.45 -7.75 -0.13
N ILE A 181 21.68 -9.03 0.21
CA ILE A 181 20.69 -9.92 0.79
C ILE A 181 20.23 -9.38 2.15
N ILE A 182 21.15 -9.03 3.04
CA ILE A 182 20.83 -8.53 4.38
C ILE A 182 20.04 -7.21 4.28
N LEU A 183 20.51 -6.26 3.46
CA LEU A 183 19.80 -5.00 3.24
C LEU A 183 18.41 -5.23 2.64
N GLY A 184 18.27 -6.13 1.67
CA GLY A 184 17.01 -6.47 1.05
C GLY A 184 16.01 -7.10 2.02
N ILE A 185 16.45 -8.01 2.89
CA ILE A 185 15.60 -8.61 3.94
C ILE A 185 15.12 -7.53 4.91
N VAL A 186 16.01 -6.68 5.40
CA VAL A 186 15.65 -5.58 6.31
C VAL A 186 14.64 -4.65 5.64
N ALA A 187 14.90 -4.25 4.39
CA ALA A 187 13.99 -3.42 3.61
C ALA A 187 12.63 -4.10 3.38
N SER A 188 12.59 -5.41 3.11
CA SER A 188 11.36 -6.19 2.98
C SER A 188 10.53 -6.20 4.26
N ILE A 189 11.14 -6.22 5.45
CA ILE A 189 10.40 -6.11 6.72
C ILE A 189 9.69 -4.76 6.83
N PHE A 190 10.37 -3.66 6.46
CA PHE A 190 9.76 -2.33 6.44
C PHE A 190 8.64 -2.23 5.39
N ALA A 191 8.88 -2.75 4.19
CA ALA A 191 7.89 -2.80 3.12
C ALA A 191 6.64 -3.62 3.51
N ALA A 192 6.83 -4.77 4.17
CA ALA A 192 5.73 -5.60 4.67
C ALA A 192 4.93 -4.89 5.78
N LYS A 193 5.61 -4.20 6.72
CA LYS A 193 4.94 -3.37 7.74
C LYS A 193 4.11 -2.25 7.10
N LEU A 194 4.67 -1.55 6.10
CA LEU A 194 3.96 -0.53 5.33
C LEU A 194 2.72 -1.11 4.62
N GLY A 195 2.85 -2.28 3.99
CA GLY A 195 1.76 -2.99 3.32
C GLY A 195 0.64 -3.40 4.30
N LYS A 196 0.99 -3.98 5.45
CA LYS A 196 0.04 -4.34 6.50
C LYS A 196 -0.68 -3.11 7.07
N MET A 197 0.01 -2.00 7.29
CA MET A 197 -0.63 -0.74 7.67
C MET A 197 -1.46 -0.13 6.53
N GLY A 198 -1.20 -0.51 5.29
CA GLY A 198 -2.02 -0.27 4.11
C GLY A 198 -3.40 -0.92 4.22
N SER A 199 -3.43 -2.23 4.42
CA SER A 199 -4.66 -3.03 4.39
C SER A 199 -5.74 -2.56 5.37
N TYR A 200 -5.37 -2.17 6.60
CA TYR A 200 -6.32 -1.64 7.58
C TYR A 200 -6.98 -0.31 7.16
N LEU A 201 -6.35 0.47 6.27
CA LEU A 201 -6.91 1.71 5.75
C LEU A 201 -7.79 1.51 4.50
N PHE A 202 -7.75 0.31 3.89
CA PHE A 202 -8.62 -0.05 2.77
C PHE A 202 -10.01 -0.48 3.23
N ALA A 203 -10.19 -0.86 4.50
CA ALA A 203 -11.51 -1.06 5.12
C ALA A 203 -12.39 0.21 5.08
N GLY A 204 -11.77 1.39 4.93
CA GLY A 204 -12.46 2.65 4.61
C GLY A 204 -12.93 2.75 3.14
N ARG A 205 -13.28 1.63 2.48
CA ARG A 205 -13.73 1.59 1.07
C ARG A 205 -15.00 2.43 0.82
N PHE A 206 -15.70 2.79 1.88
CA PHE A 206 -16.89 3.65 1.85
C PHE A 206 -16.64 5.08 2.31
N GLY A 207 -15.38 5.48 2.57
CA GLY A 207 -15.07 6.71 3.30
C GLY A 207 -14.36 7.80 2.51
N PRO A 208 -15.14 8.73 1.96
CA PRO A 208 -14.78 10.13 2.02
C PRO A 208 -15.57 10.80 3.14
N TYR A 209 -14.85 11.16 4.20
CA TYR A 209 -15.28 12.27 5.03
C TYR A 209 -15.32 13.55 4.17
N THR A 210 -16.46 14.22 4.17
CA THR A 210 -16.55 15.67 3.97
C THR A 210 -17.03 16.24 5.31
N ALA A 211 -16.22 17.12 5.91
CA ALA A 211 -16.76 17.99 6.96
C ALA A 211 -17.91 18.77 6.34
N GLY A 212 -19.06 18.81 7.03
CA GLY A 212 -19.95 19.96 6.90
C GLY A 212 -19.23 21.20 7.37
#